data_AF-A0A917R077-F1
#
_entry.id   AF-A0A917R077-F1
#
_cell.length_a   1.000
_cell.length_b   1.000
_cell.length_c   1.000
_cell.angle_alpha   90.00
_cell.angle_beta   90.00
_cell.angle_gamma   90.00
#
_symmetry.space_group_name_H-M   'P 1'
#
loop_
_entity.id
_entity.type
_entity.pdbx_description
1 polymer ?
#
loop_
_entity_poly.entity_id
_entity_poly.type
_entity_poly.pdbx_seq_one_letter_code
_entity_poly.pdbx_strand_id
1 'polypeptide(L)' 'MGEALYKAGDPAQPEAWQKPAELSRHLTFAREHPQVRGHVFFAAREVDADPIGAMARVVADHYQRSAKPPR' A
#
# COMPACT_ATOMS: atom_id res chain seq x y z
N MET A 1 5.75 9.24 1.55
CA MET A 1 4.84 9.35 0.40
C MET A 1 3.45 8.93 0.83
N GLY A 2 2.40 9.55 0.29
CA GLY A 2 1.02 9.14 0.57
C GLY A 2 0.55 8.12 -0.47
N GLU A 3 -0.06 7.03 0.00
CA GLU A 3 -0.64 5.98 -0.81
C GLU A 3 -2.17 6.08 -0.78
N ALA A 4 -2.78 6.20 -1.96
CA ALA A 4 -4.23 6.35 -2.10
C ALA A 4 -4.97 5.00 -2.03
N LEU A 5 -4.76 4.24 -0.96
CA LEU A 5 -5.39 2.92 -0.73
C LEU A 5 -6.92 2.93 -0.85
N TYR A 6 -7.60 4.04 -0.54
CA TYR A 6 -9.05 4.18 -0.68
C TYR A 6 -9.56 3.98 -2.11
N LYS A 7 -8.67 4.05 -3.10
CA LYS A 7 -8.96 3.80 -4.51
C LYS A 7 -8.89 2.31 -4.88
N ALA A 8 -8.19 1.50 -4.09
CA ALA A 8 -8.00 0.08 -4.40
C ALA A 8 -9.34 -0.66 -4.35
N GLY A 9 -9.76 -1.20 -5.50
CA GLY A 9 -11.05 -1.89 -5.63
C GLY A 9 -12.27 -0.98 -5.74
N ASP A 10 -12.12 0.35 -5.79
CA ASP A 10 -13.23 1.28 -6.06
C ASP A 10 -13.60 1.19 -7.56
N PRO A 11 -14.83 0.77 -7.93
CA PRO A 11 -15.23 0.63 -9.34
C PRO A 11 -15.17 1.91 -10.15
N ALA A 12 -15.15 3.09 -9.50
CA ALA A 12 -15.00 4.38 -10.17
C ALA A 12 -13.55 4.68 -10.59
N GLN A 13 -12.57 3.87 -10.16
CA GLN A 13 -11.15 4.09 -10.42
C GLN A 13 -10.64 3.33 -11.66
N PRO A 14 -9.59 3.83 -12.33
CA PRO A 14 -8.97 3.15 -13.46
C PRO A 14 -8.56 1.71 -13.17
N GLU A 15 -8.44 0.89 -14.21
CA GLU A 15 -8.12 -0.55 -14.15
C GLU A 15 -6.91 -0.89 -13.26
N ALA A 16 -5.89 -0.02 -13.23
CA ALA A 16 -4.72 -0.18 -12.37
C ALA A 16 -5.10 -0.39 -10.90
N TRP A 17 -6.08 0.37 -10.40
CA TRP A 17 -6.54 0.30 -9.00
C TRP A 17 -7.37 -0.94 -8.68
N GLN A 18 -7.76 -1.72 -9.68
CA GLN A 18 -8.43 -3.01 -9.49
C GLN A 18 -7.43 -4.15 -9.29
N LYS A 19 -6.13 -3.89 -9.48
CA LYS A 19 -5.07 -4.89 -9.36
C LYS A 19 -4.57 -4.91 -7.91
N PRO A 20 -4.62 -6.07 -7.21
CA PRO A 20 -4.14 -6.16 -5.83
C PRO A 20 -2.65 -5.77 -5.67
N ALA A 21 -1.87 -5.87 -6.75
CA ALA A 21 -0.45 -5.55 -6.74
C ALA A 21 -0.13 -4.06 -6.94
N GLU A 22 -1.11 -3.18 -7.23
CA GLU A 22 -0.83 -1.80 -7.63
C GLU A 22 -0.03 -1.02 -6.57
N LEU A 23 -0.49 -1.04 -5.31
CA LEU A 23 0.25 -0.40 -4.23
C LEU A 23 1.61 -1.07 -3.94
N SER A 24 1.70 -2.39 -4.09
CA SER A 24 3.00 -3.08 -3.95
C SER A 24 4.02 -2.59 -5.00
N ARG A 25 3.56 -2.27 -6.22
CA ARG A 25 4.40 -1.67 -7.25
C ARG A 25 4.85 -0.26 -6.88
N HIS A 26 3.99 0.56 -6.26
CA HIS A 26 4.38 1.87 -5.77
C HIS A 26 5.52 1.79 -4.75
N LEU A 27 5.43 0.87 -3.78
CA LEU A 27 6.48 0.66 -2.78
C LEU A 27 7.77 0.16 -3.43
N THR A 28 7.66 -0.77 -4.38
CA THR A 28 8.81 -1.29 -5.14
C THR A 28 9.54 -0.17 -5.86
N PHE A 29 8.80 0.69 -6.57
CA PHE A 29 9.36 1.85 -7.26
C PHE A 29 9.99 2.86 -6.29
N ALA A 30 9.30 3.19 -5.20
CA ALA A 30 9.78 4.16 -4.23
C ALA A 30 11.09 3.71 -3.54
N ARG A 31 11.36 2.40 -3.44
CA ARG A 31 12.64 1.89 -2.90
C ARG A 31 13.85 2.26 -3.74
N GLU A 32 13.67 2.61 -5.02
CA GLU A 32 14.75 3.10 -5.88
C GLU A 32 15.10 4.57 -5.61
N HIS A 33 14.30 5.26 -4.79
CA HIS A 33 14.46 6.67 -4.46
C HIS A 33 14.82 6.85 -2.98
N PRO A 34 16.12 7.05 -2.62
CA PRO A 34 16.57 7.11 -1.23
C PRO A 34 15.98 8.28 -0.41
N GLN A 35 15.40 9.27 -1.09
CA GLN A 35 14.67 10.38 -0.47
C GLN A 35 13.32 9.95 0.10
N VAL A 36 12.75 8.84 -0.38
CA VAL A 36 11.50 8.29 0.17
C VAL A 36 11.81 7.48 1.43
N ARG A 37 11.40 8.02 2.58
CA ARG A 37 11.68 7.43 3.89
C ARG A 37 10.55 6.59 4.48
N GLY A 38 9.41 6.49 3.78
CA GLY A 38 8.25 5.74 4.24
C GLY A 38 6.97 6.09 3.47
N HIS A 39 5.91 5.35 3.81
CA HIS A 39 4.60 5.38 3.15
C HIS A 39 3.51 5.59 4.21
N VAL A 40 2.46 6.33 3.84
CA VAL A 40 1.26 6.54 4.67
C VAL A 40 0.06 6.18 3.83
N PHE A 41 -0.75 5.21 4.28
CA PHE A 41 -1.90 4.70 3.55
C PHE A 41 -3.17 5.44 3.96
N PHE A 42 -3.92 5.93 2.98
CA PHE A 42 -5.23 6.53 3.19
C PHE A 42 -6.28 5.76 2.38
N ALA A 43 -7.42 5.33 2.95
CA ALA A 43 -7.88 5.56 4.32
C ALA A 43 -7.78 4.31 5.21
N ALA A 44 -7.81 4.51 6.53
CA ALA A 44 -7.74 3.42 7.51
C ALA A 44 -8.86 2.38 7.34
N ARG A 45 -10.05 2.80 6.87
CA ARG A 45 -11.17 1.90 6.58
C ARG A 45 -10.81 0.84 5.53
N GLU A 46 -10.03 1.18 4.50
CA GLU A 46 -9.58 0.23 3.48
C GLU A 46 -8.39 -0.61 3.92
N VAL A 47 -7.62 -0.14 4.90
CA VAL A 47 -6.57 -0.97 5.52
C VAL A 47 -7.20 -2.18 6.20
N ASP A 48 -8.33 -1.98 6.87
CA ASP A 48 -9.06 -3.04 7.58
C ASP A 48 -9.94 -3.89 6.63
N ALA A 49 -10.74 -3.23 5.78
CA ALA A 49 -11.66 -3.94 4.88
C ALA A 49 -10.94 -4.70 3.75
N ASP A 50 -9.83 -4.15 3.25
CA ASP A 50 -8.98 -4.68 2.18
C ASP A 50 -9.75 -5.40 1.04
N PRO A 51 -10.67 -4.71 0.34
CA PRO A 51 -11.70 -5.33 -0.49
C PRO A 51 -11.17 -6.19 -1.64
N ILE A 52 -9.94 -5.90 -2.10
CA ILE A 52 -9.28 -6.63 -3.18
C ILE A 52 -7.94 -7.26 -2.73
N GLY A 53 -7.63 -7.29 -1.44
CA GLY A 53 -6.37 -7.85 -0.94
C GLY A 53 -5.12 -7.01 -1.26
N ALA A 54 -5.29 -5.71 -1.53
CA ALA A 54 -4.19 -4.81 -1.87
C ALA A 54 -3.28 -4.53 -0.66
N MET A 55 -3.87 -4.33 0.52
CA MET A 55 -3.10 -4.09 1.73
C MET A 55 -2.42 -5.38 2.21
N ALA A 56 -3.10 -6.52 2.16
CA ALA A 56 -2.52 -7.83 2.43
C ALA A 56 -1.31 -8.10 1.53
N ARG A 57 -1.40 -7.73 0.25
CA ARG A 57 -0.28 -7.86 -0.68
C ARG A 57 0.88 -6.95 -0.32
N VAL A 58 0.62 -5.70 0.04
CA VAL A 58 1.64 -4.76 0.52
C VAL A 58 2.38 -5.34 1.74
N VAL A 59 1.65 -5.90 2.70
CA VAL A 59 2.25 -6.51 3.90
C VAL A 59 3.12 -7.71 3.53
N ALA A 60 2.60 -8.63 2.71
CA ALA A 60 3.31 -9.83 2.30
C ALA A 60 4.62 -9.52 1.56
N ASP A 61 4.62 -8.50 0.70
CA ASP A 61 5.77 -8.15 -0.13
C ASP A 61 6.80 -7.26 0.60
N HIS A 62 6.35 -6.33 1.47
CA HIS A 62 7.20 -5.26 1.99
C HIS A 62 7.36 -5.22 3.51
N TYR A 63 6.42 -5.78 4.27
CA TYR A 63 6.36 -5.64 5.74
C TYR A 63 6.36 -6.99 6.48
N GLN A 64 7.25 -7.90 6.07
CA GLN A 64 7.39 -9.24 6.67
C GLN A 64 8.00 -9.24 8.08
N ARG A 65 8.49 -8.08 8.56
CA ARG A 65 9.12 -7.93 9.86
C ARG A 65 8.41 -6.84 10.65
N SER A 66 8.08 -7.15 11.90
CA SER A 66 7.50 -6.18 12.83
C SER A 66 8.43 -4.99 13.03
N ALA A 67 7.83 -3.80 13.17
CA ALA A 67 8.57 -2.60 13.54
C ALA A 67 9.18 -2.77 14.93
N LYS A 68 10.41 -2.26 15.11
CA LYS A 68 11.01 -2.18 16.44
C LYS A 68 10.32 -1.04 17.21
N PRO A 69 9.90 -1.26 18.47
CA PRO A 69 9.34 -0.18 19.27
C PRO A 69 10.38 0.94 19.46
N PRO A 70 9.94 2.21 19.57
CA PRO A 70 10.82 3.32 19.90
C PRO A 70 11.46 3.08 21.28
N ARG A 71 12.71 3.56 21.44
CA ARG A 71 13.43 3.57 22.72
C ARG A 71 13.16 4.86 23.47
#